data_AF-A0A6P1DLX9-F1
#
_entry.id   AF-A0A6P1DLX9-F1
#
_cell.length_a   1.000
_cell.length_b   1.000
_cell.length_c   1.000
_cell.angle_alpha   90.00
_cell.angle_beta   90.00
_cell.angle_gamma   90.00
#
_symmetry.space_group_name_H-M   'P 1'
#
loop_
_entity.id
_entity.type
_entity.pdbx_description
1 polymer ?
#
loop_
_entity_poly.entity_id
_entity_poly.type
_entity_poly.pdbx_seq_one_letter_code
_entity_poly.pdbx_strand_id
1 'polypeptide(L)'
;MTKQIAVFGIKLLIFLSFLFGIHSVILYYLDISLFQNLLIPSYLTNYFLALLIFFVLIKLKKKYLDLLGFVFMGGSFVKFGVYFIFFNPVFKQNGTVSPQEATAFLVPYLLCLIVETFYLIKLLNNRL
;
A
#
# COMPACT_ATOMS: atom_id res chain seq x y z
N MET A 1 18.47 11.45 3.10
CA MET A 1 17.89 10.09 3.06
C MET A 1 16.77 9.97 4.10
N THR A 2 17.07 10.02 5.39
CA THR A 2 16.09 9.86 6.48
C THR A 2 14.93 10.85 6.43
N LYS A 3 15.20 12.14 6.14
CA LYS A 3 14.15 13.17 5.98
C LYS A 3 13.16 12.86 4.86
N GLN A 4 13.62 12.37 3.70
CA GLN A 4 12.76 12.05 2.56
C GLN A 4 11.82 10.88 2.88
N ILE A 5 12.35 9.84 3.54
CA ILE A 5 11.58 8.68 3.98
C ILE A 5 10.55 9.08 5.03
N ALA A 6 10.94 9.89 6.03
CA ALA A 6 10.02 10.37 7.06
C ALA A 6 8.87 11.20 6.47
N VAL A 7 9.18 12.15 5.57
CA VAL A 7 8.16 12.98 4.92
C VAL A 7 7.19 12.13 4.08
N PHE A 8 7.72 11.17 3.32
CA PHE A 8 6.89 10.22 2.57
C PHE A 8 5.99 9.41 3.52
N GLY A 9 6.57 8.83 4.57
CA GLY A 9 5.85 7.98 5.52
C GLY A 9 4.76 8.72 6.28
N ILE A 10 4.99 9.97 6.70
CA ILE A 10 3.98 10.80 7.37
C ILE A 10 2.83 11.12 6.41
N LYS A 11 3.14 11.53 5.17
CA LYS A 11 2.09 11.83 4.18
C LYS A 11 1.28 10.60 3.82
N LEU A 12 1.96 9.46 3.59
CA LEU A 12 1.29 8.20 3.30
C LEU A 12 0.38 7.79 4.47
N LEU A 13 0.84 7.94 5.71
CA LEU A 13 0.04 7.68 6.90
C LEU A 13 -1.20 8.57 6.95
N ILE A 14 -1.07 9.88 6.67
CA ILE A 14 -2.21 10.80 6.63
C ILE A 14 -3.24 10.36 5.58
N PHE A 15 -2.79 10.06 4.36
CA PHE A 15 -3.70 9.60 3.28
C PHE A 15 -4.38 8.28 3.63
N LEU A 16 -3.64 7.32 4.19
CA LEU A 16 -4.20 6.03 4.59
C LEU A 16 -5.17 6.16 5.77
N SER A 17 -4.87 6.99 6.77
CA SER A 17 -5.77 7.25 7.89
C SER A 17 -7.07 7.90 7.43
N PHE A 18 -6.99 8.87 6.52
CA PHE A 18 -8.18 9.48 5.93
C PHE A 18 -9.02 8.45 5.16
N LEU A 19 -8.38 7.64 4.31
CA LEU A 19 -9.06 6.60 3.54
C LEU A 19 -9.63 5.49 4.43
N PHE A 20 -8.93 5.13 5.52
CA PHE A 20 -9.40 4.18 6.52
C PHE A 20 -10.66 4.68 7.22
N GLY A 21 -10.72 5.97 7.55
CA GLY A 21 -11.91 6.61 8.12
C GLY A 21 -13.11 6.50 7.17
N ILE A 22 -12.95 6.85 5.89
CA ILE A 22 -14.01 6.70 4.88
C ILE A 22 -14.46 5.24 4.76
N HIS A 23 -13.51 4.30 4.64
CA HIS A 23 -13.81 2.89 4.52
C HIS A 23 -14.56 2.35 5.74
N SER A 24 -14.18 2.79 6.94
CA SER A 24 -14.82 2.41 8.20
C SER A 24 -16.25 2.93 8.29
N VAL A 25 -16.50 4.18 7.86
CA VAL A 25 -17.85 4.75 7.81
C VAL A 25 -18.74 3.98 6.83
N ILE A 26 -18.22 3.61 5.66
CA ILE A 26 -18.97 2.81 4.69
C ILE A 26 -19.34 1.45 5.28
N LEU A 27 -18.40 0.75 5.95
CA LEU A 27 -18.67 -0.54 6.57
C LEU A 27 -19.70 -0.43 7.70
N TYR A 28 -19.66 0.65 8.48
CA TYR A 28 -20.65 0.93 9.51
C TYR A 28 -22.08 1.04 8.93
N TYR A 29 -22.26 1.76 7.81
CA TYR A 29 -23.57 1.86 7.15
C TYR A 29 -24.05 0.55 6.49
N LEU A 30 -23.15 -0.41 6.28
CA LEU A 30 -23.46 -1.73 5.73
C LEU A 30 -23.65 -2.79 6.83
N ASP A 31 -23.60 -2.41 8.11
CA ASP A 31 -23.64 -3.30 9.27
C ASP A 31 -22.54 -4.39 9.25
N ILE A 32 -21.38 -4.05 8.68
CA ILE A 32 -20.22 -4.95 8.59
C ILE A 32 -19.19 -4.57 9.66
N SER A 33 -18.75 -5.56 10.44
CA SER A 33 -17.71 -5.34 11.45
C SER A 33 -16.35 -5.03 10.82
N LEU A 34 -15.67 -4.02 11.35
CA LEU A 34 -14.32 -3.60 10.92
C LEU A 34 -13.27 -4.70 11.05
N PHE A 35 -13.47 -5.63 11.99
CA PHE A 35 -12.53 -6.71 12.27
C PHE A 35 -12.74 -7.94 11.39
N GLN A 36 -13.89 -8.04 10.71
CA GLN A 36 -14.29 -9.24 9.99
C GLN A 36 -13.48 -9.44 8.70
N ASN A 37 -13.10 -8.35 8.02
CA ASN A 37 -12.47 -8.41 6.69
C ASN A 37 -10.96 -8.08 6.69
N LEU A 38 -10.26 -8.31 7.81
CA LEU A 38 -8.84 -7.96 7.97
C LEU A 38 -8.50 -6.53 7.51
N LEU A 39 -9.41 -5.57 7.76
CA LEU A 39 -9.25 -4.20 7.28
C LEU A 39 -7.99 -3.55 7.86
N ILE A 40 -7.82 -3.61 9.19
CA ILE A 40 -6.65 -3.04 9.87
C ILE A 40 -5.34 -3.71 9.39
N PRO A 41 -5.23 -5.06 9.38
CA PRO A 41 -4.05 -5.74 8.81
C PRO A 41 -3.75 -5.33 7.37
N SER A 42 -4.77 -5.13 6.53
CA SER A 42 -4.60 -4.73 5.13
C SER A 42 -3.96 -3.35 5.02
N TYR A 43 -4.43 -2.37 5.79
CA TYR A 43 -3.86 -1.01 5.77
C TYR A 43 -2.43 -0.98 6.33
N LEU A 44 -2.17 -1.67 7.44
CA LEU A 44 -0.83 -1.75 8.02
C LEU A 44 0.17 -2.42 7.08
N THR A 45 -0.21 -3.56 6.49
CA THR A 45 0.64 -4.28 5.56
C THR A 45 1.00 -3.43 4.34
N ASN A 46 0.00 -2.75 3.76
CA ASN A 46 0.23 -1.86 2.62
C ASN A 46 1.11 -0.66 2.98
N TYR A 47 0.95 -0.10 4.18
CA TYR A 47 1.80 0.98 4.68
C TYR A 47 3.27 0.56 4.81
N PHE A 48 3.54 -0.55 5.50
CA PHE A 48 4.90 -1.03 5.73
C PHE A 48 5.59 -1.47 4.44
N LEU A 49 4.86 -2.15 3.54
CA LEU A 49 5.42 -2.54 2.24
C LEU A 49 5.74 -1.31 1.38
N ALA A 50 4.87 -0.31 1.36
CA ALA A 50 5.15 0.93 0.63
C ALA A 50 6.35 1.69 1.21
N LEU A 51 6.48 1.74 2.55
CA LEU A 51 7.68 2.29 3.20
C LEU A 51 8.95 1.55 2.80
N LEU A 52 8.90 0.21 2.79
CA LEU A 52 10.02 -0.64 2.41
C LEU A 52 10.42 -0.42 0.94
N ILE A 53 9.45 -0.41 0.03
CA ILE A 53 9.68 -0.15 -1.41
C ILE A 53 10.31 1.24 -1.57
N PHE A 54 9.73 2.28 -0.97
CA PHE A 54 10.27 3.63 -1.08
C PHE A 54 11.68 3.76 -0.47
N PHE A 55 11.95 3.09 0.65
CA PHE A 55 13.29 3.01 1.23
C PHE A 55 14.30 2.42 0.24
N VAL A 56 13.97 1.29 -0.41
CA VAL A 56 14.82 0.65 -1.41
C VAL A 56 15.05 1.59 -2.61
N LEU A 57 14.02 2.27 -3.10
CA LEU A 57 14.15 3.26 -4.18
C LEU A 57 15.13 4.38 -3.81
N ILE A 58 15.00 4.97 -2.62
CA ILE A 58 15.89 6.05 -2.17
C ILE A 58 17.34 5.56 -2.02
N LYS A 59 17.56 4.31 -1.63
CA LYS A 59 18.89 3.70 -1.53
C LYS A 59 19.51 3.49 -2.91
N LEU A 60 18.74 2.97 -3.87
CA LEU A 60 19.24 2.63 -5.20
C LEU A 60 19.36 3.82 -6.15
N LYS A 61 18.66 4.94 -5.88
CA LYS A 61 18.68 6.13 -6.75
C LYS A 61 20.07 6.67 -7.08
N LYS A 62 21.03 6.51 -6.16
CA LYS A 62 22.39 7.03 -6.33
C LYS A 62 23.21 6.25 -7.36
N LYS A 63 22.88 4.97 -7.57
CA LYS A 63 23.71 4.05 -8.38
C LYS A 63 22.97 3.46 -9.58
N TYR A 64 21.64 3.36 -9.51
CA TYR A 64 20.82 2.64 -10.48
C TYR A 64 19.54 3.42 -10.83
N LEU A 65 19.68 4.70 -11.20
CA LEU A 65 18.54 5.57 -11.48
C LEU A 65 17.66 5.02 -12.62
N ASP A 66 18.28 4.50 -13.68
CA ASP A 66 17.59 3.96 -14.86
C ASP A 66 16.80 2.67 -14.55
N LEU A 67 17.12 1.98 -13.45
CA LEU A 67 16.45 0.74 -13.04
C LEU A 67 15.38 0.95 -11.96
N LEU A 68 15.22 2.18 -11.43
CA LEU A 68 14.26 2.47 -10.36
C LEU A 68 12.82 2.11 -10.75
N GLY A 69 12.44 2.30 -12.02
CA GLY A 69 11.13 1.88 -12.52
C GLY A 69 10.91 0.38 -12.39
N PHE A 70 11.89 -0.44 -12.77
CA PHE A 70 11.84 -1.89 -12.64
C PHE A 70 11.82 -2.34 -11.18
N VAL A 71 12.63 -1.70 -10.32
CA VAL A 71 12.62 -1.97 -8.87
C VAL A 71 11.25 -1.68 -8.27
N PHE A 72 10.62 -0.57 -8.64
CA PHE A 72 9.28 -0.22 -8.19
C PHE A 72 8.22 -1.22 -8.67
N MET A 73 8.26 -1.60 -9.95
CA MET A 73 7.34 -2.60 -10.52
C MET A 73 7.49 -3.95 -9.82
N GLY A 74 8.73 -4.43 -9.65
CA GLY A 74 9.01 -5.69 -8.94
C GLY A 74 8.58 -5.63 -7.48
N GLY A 75 8.87 -4.54 -6.77
CA GLY A 75 8.41 -4.35 -5.39
C GLY A 75 6.88 -4.34 -5.26
N SER A 76 6.19 -3.66 -6.18
CA SER A 76 4.73 -3.64 -6.22
C SER A 76 4.14 -5.02 -6.54
N PHE A 77 4.80 -5.78 -7.43
CA PHE A 77 4.41 -7.16 -7.71
C PHE A 77 4.59 -8.07 -6.48
N VAL A 78 5.69 -7.94 -5.74
CA VAL A 78 5.89 -8.67 -4.47
C VAL A 78 4.81 -8.30 -3.45
N LYS A 79 4.48 -7.01 -3.32
CA LYS A 79 3.39 -6.52 -2.46
C LYS A 79 2.04 -7.13 -2.85
N PHE A 80 1.78 -7.29 -4.14
CA PHE A 80 0.61 -8.02 -4.63
C PHE A 80 0.72 -9.54 -4.35
N GLY A 81 1.92 -10.11 -4.38
CA GLY A 81 2.17 -11.50 -3.93
C GLY A 81 1.84 -11.73 -2.46
N VAL A 82 2.12 -10.76 -1.58
CA VAL A 82 1.76 -10.81 -0.14
C VAL A 82 0.25 -10.99 0.03
N TYR A 83 -0.58 -10.37 -0.82
CA TYR A 83 -2.02 -10.62 -0.81
C TYR A 83 -2.34 -12.10 -1.02
N PHE A 84 -1.79 -12.72 -2.07
CA PHE A 84 -2.09 -14.12 -2.39
C PHE A 84 -1.63 -15.10 -1.32
N ILE A 85 -0.52 -14.81 -0.64
CA ILE A 85 0.05 -15.70 0.37
C ILE A 85 -0.66 -15.55 1.72
N PHE A 86 -0.94 -14.32 2.17
CA PHE A 86 -1.40 -14.08 3.54
C PHE A 86 -2.87 -13.69 3.68
N PHE A 87 -3.46 -13.02 2.68
CA PHE A 87 -4.83 -12.50 2.76
C PHE A 87 -5.83 -13.37 2.01
N ASN A 88 -5.51 -13.75 0.78
CA ASN A 88 -6.39 -14.54 -0.07
C ASN A 88 -6.84 -15.88 0.57
N PRO A 89 -5.99 -16.64 1.29
CA PRO A 89 -6.44 -17.87 1.96
C PRO A 89 -7.47 -17.60 3.06
N VAL A 90 -7.37 -16.45 3.74
CA VAL A 90 -8.31 -16.05 4.79
C VAL A 90 -9.62 -15.56 4.19
N PHE A 91 -9.55 -14.71 3.17
CA PHE A 91 -10.74 -14.19 2.47
C PHE A 91 -11.50 -15.25 1.69
N LYS A 92 -10.84 -16.36 1.31
CA LYS A 92 -11.48 -17.46 0.59
C LYS A 92 -12.00 -18.56 1.52
N GLN A 93 -12.07 -18.35 2.83
CA GLN A 93 -12.60 -19.35 3.78
C GLN A 93 -14.02 -19.79 3.44
N ASN A 94 -14.85 -18.88 2.91
CA ASN A 94 -16.22 -19.17 2.49
C ASN A 94 -16.33 -19.67 1.03
N GLY A 95 -15.21 -20.11 0.43
CA GLY A 95 -15.14 -20.61 -0.95
C GLY A 95 -14.97 -19.52 -2.01
N THR A 96 -15.44 -18.29 -1.75
CA THR A 96 -15.30 -17.12 -2.62
C THR A 96 -14.84 -15.89 -1.84
N VAL A 97 -14.06 -15.03 -2.48
CA VAL A 97 -13.70 -13.72 -1.92
C VAL A 97 -14.85 -12.75 -2.18
N SER A 98 -15.43 -12.20 -1.12
CA SER A 98 -16.48 -11.19 -1.22
C SER A 98 -15.92 -9.85 -1.73
N PRO A 99 -16.75 -8.99 -2.36
CA PRO A 99 -16.33 -7.66 -2.77
C PRO A 99 -15.73 -6.85 -1.62
N GLN A 100 -16.26 -7.00 -0.40
CA GLN A 100 -15.83 -6.25 0.78
C GLN A 100 -14.45 -6.69 1.28
N GLU A 101 -14.15 -7.99 1.23
CA GLU A 101 -12.82 -8.53 1.51
C GLU A 101 -11.81 -8.10 0.44
N ALA A 102 -12.19 -8.15 -0.84
CA ALA A 102 -11.35 -7.66 -1.93
C ALA A 102 -11.02 -6.17 -1.77
N THR A 103 -12.03 -5.33 -1.47
CA THR A 103 -11.81 -3.89 -1.26
C THR A 103 -11.00 -3.60 -0.02
N ALA A 104 -11.12 -4.40 1.05
CA ALA A 104 -10.32 -4.24 2.28
C ALA A 104 -8.82 -4.22 2.00
N PHE A 105 -8.34 -5.03 1.04
CA PHE A 105 -6.93 -5.05 0.63
C PHE A 105 -6.63 -4.15 -0.58
N LEU A 106 -7.47 -4.17 -1.62
CA LEU A 106 -7.17 -3.48 -2.87
C LEU A 106 -7.24 -1.96 -2.75
N VAL A 107 -8.15 -1.42 -1.92
CA VAL A 107 -8.30 0.03 -1.72
C VAL A 107 -7.03 0.66 -1.12
N PRO A 108 -6.49 0.21 0.03
CA PRO A 108 -5.24 0.75 0.56
C PRO A 108 -4.05 0.44 -0.36
N TYR A 109 -4.05 -0.69 -1.07
CA TYR A 109 -3.02 -1.02 -2.06
C TYR A 109 -2.94 0.02 -3.18
N LEU A 110 -4.07 0.35 -3.81
CA LEU A 110 -4.15 1.31 -4.91
C LEU A 110 -3.76 2.72 -4.45
N LEU A 111 -4.22 3.15 -3.27
CA LEU A 111 -3.81 4.44 -2.73
C LEU A 111 -2.29 4.51 -2.56
N CYS A 112 -1.69 3.48 -1.95
CA CYS A 112 -0.24 3.42 -1.81
C CYS A 112 0.44 3.46 -3.17
N LEU A 113 -0.02 2.68 -4.14
CA LEU A 113 0.56 2.62 -5.47
C LEU A 113 0.56 4.00 -6.16
N ILE A 114 -0.55 4.74 -6.06
CA ILE A 114 -0.66 6.10 -6.61
C ILE A 114 0.35 7.04 -5.94
N VAL A 115 0.41 7.03 -4.60
CA VAL A 115 1.34 7.89 -3.84
C VAL A 115 2.80 7.52 -4.13
N GLU A 116 3.13 6.23 -4.15
CA GLU A 116 4.46 5.71 -4.48
C GLU A 116 4.87 6.12 -5.90
N THR A 117 3.96 5.99 -6.87
CA THR A 117 4.20 6.39 -8.27
C THR A 117 4.47 7.89 -8.39
N PHE A 118 3.67 8.72 -7.71
CA PHE A 118 3.90 10.17 -7.68
C PHE A 118 5.27 10.53 -7.11
N TYR A 119 5.67 9.87 -6.02
CA TYR A 119 6.99 10.07 -5.42
C TYR A 119 8.12 9.52 -6.30
N LEU A 120 7.92 8.40 -6.97
CA LEU A 120 8.87 7.87 -7.95
C LEU A 120 9.09 8.86 -9.11
N ILE A 121 8.02 9.44 -9.66
CA ILE A 121 8.12 10.46 -10.72
C ILE A 121 8.94 11.67 -10.22
N LYS A 122 8.71 12.12 -8.99
CA LYS A 122 9.52 13.20 -8.38
C LYS A 122 10.97 12.78 -8.20
N LEU A 123 11.22 11.53 -7.83
CA LEU A 123 12.55 10.98 -7.60
C LEU A 123 13.36 10.96 -8.89
N LEU A 124 12.76 10.44 -9.96
CA LEU A 124 13.36 10.34 -11.30
C LEU A 124 13.65 11.73 -11.91
N ASN A 125 12.79 12.70 -11.64
CA ASN A 125 12.96 14.07 -12.12
C ASN A 125 13.85 14.95 -11.23
N ASN A 126 14.48 14.41 -10.18
CA ASN A 126 15.27 15.16 -9.19
C ASN A 126 14.50 16.31 -8.50
N ARG A 127 13.19 16.14 -8.28
CA ARG A 127 12.29 17.14 -7.66
C ARG A 127 11.84 16.73 -6.25
N LEU A 128 12.68 16.02 -5.50
CA LEU A 128 12.32 15.31 -4.27
C LEU A 128 13.13 15.76 -3.03
#